data_AF-A0A0K2SP48-F1
#
_entry.id   AF-A0A0K2SP48-F1
#
_cell.length_a   1.000
_cell.length_b   1.000
_cell.length_c   1.000
_cell.angle_alpha   90.00
_cell.angle_beta   90.00
_cell.angle_gamma   90.00
#
_symmetry.space_group_name_H-M   'P 1'
#
loop_
_entity.id
_entity.type
_entity.pdbx_description
1 polymer ?
#
loop_
_entity_poly.entity_id
_entity_poly.type
_entity_poly.pdbx_seq_one_letter_code
_entity_poly.pdbx_strand_id
1 'polypeptide(L)'
;MLQTGLRPGEATGLAWEHVDLKNTKLDFRQALHETGGELYLGALKTDPALRTLSLSKSAVQALKRQRIRQMEERLRVGSQWSNQDDLVFTNLYGGFLRRTNSQRRDLRRVIKRARIAMPRS
;
A
#
# COMPACT_ATOMS: atom_id res chain seq x y z
N MET A 1 0.11 19.73 0.47
CA MET A 1 -0.51 18.38 0.40
C MET A 1 -1.24 18.14 1.72
N LEU A 2 -2.57 18.31 1.72
CA LEU A 2 -3.40 18.38 2.92
C LEU A 2 -4.05 17.02 3.26
N GLN A 3 -3.89 16.61 4.51
CA GLN A 3 -4.79 15.77 5.32
C GLN A 3 -5.13 14.34 4.85
N THR A 4 -4.13 13.57 4.45
CA THR A 4 -4.11 12.13 4.73
C THR A 4 -2.94 11.92 5.66
N GLY A 5 -3.13 11.47 6.90
CA GLY A 5 -2.01 11.23 7.83
C GLY A 5 -0.96 10.24 7.30
N LEU A 6 -1.27 9.57 6.17
CA LEU A 6 -0.38 8.69 5.43
C LEU A 6 0.55 9.47 4.51
N ARG A 7 1.86 9.26 4.70
CA ARG A 7 2.90 9.75 3.79
C ARG A 7 2.91 8.85 2.55
N PRO A 8 3.14 9.41 1.34
CA PRO A 8 3.12 8.65 0.09
C PRO A 8 3.98 7.38 0.08
N GLY A 9 5.13 7.39 0.77
CA GLY A 9 6.01 6.22 0.90
C GLY A 9 5.41 5.06 1.71
N GLU A 10 4.56 5.35 2.70
CA GLU A 10 3.94 4.35 3.57
C GLU A 10 2.92 3.52 2.81
N ALA A 11 2.23 4.16 1.86
CA ALA A 11 1.24 3.46 1.07
C ALA A 11 1.90 2.68 -0.09
N THR A 12 3.06 3.10 -0.60
CA THR A 12 3.83 2.34 -1.61
C THR A 12 4.70 1.25 -1.02
N GLY A 13 4.99 1.30 0.29
CA GLY A 13 5.69 0.23 1.01
C GLY A 13 4.75 -0.75 1.72
N LEU A 14 3.44 -0.65 1.50
CA LEU A 14 2.47 -1.52 2.15
C LEU A 14 2.53 -2.94 1.57
N ALA A 15 2.81 -3.93 2.41
CA ALA A 15 2.77 -5.36 2.09
C ALA A 15 1.42 -6.00 2.47
N TRP A 16 1.01 -7.04 1.75
CA TRP A 16 -0.25 -7.77 2.00
C TRP A 16 -0.28 -8.42 3.36
N GLU A 17 0.87 -8.84 3.90
CA GLU A 17 1.00 -9.36 5.27
C GLU A 17 0.52 -8.39 6.36
N HIS A 18 0.48 -7.09 6.07
CA HIS A 18 -0.01 -6.07 6.99
C HIS A 18 -1.45 -5.64 6.73
N VAL A 19 -2.15 -6.31 5.81
CA VAL A 19 -3.53 -6.03 5.43
C VAL A 19 -4.45 -7.14 5.96
N ASP A 20 -5.14 -6.86 7.06
CA ASP A 20 -6.17 -7.76 7.58
C ASP A 20 -7.55 -7.36 7.03
N LEU A 21 -7.92 -7.97 5.90
CA LEU A 21 -9.23 -7.76 5.30
C LEU A 21 -10.38 -8.41 6.09
N LYS A 22 -10.10 -9.38 6.98
CA LYS A 22 -11.13 -10.05 7.80
C LYS A 22 -11.52 -9.18 8.98
N ASN A 23 -10.53 -8.68 9.70
CA ASN A 23 -10.73 -7.78 10.84
C ASN A 23 -10.80 -6.30 10.44
N THR A 24 -10.70 -6.00 9.14
CA THR A 24 -10.73 -4.63 8.59
C THR A 24 -9.65 -3.74 9.22
N LYS A 25 -8.43 -4.27 9.35
CA LYS A 25 -7.29 -3.56 9.94
C LYS A 25 -6.15 -3.46 8.95
N LEU A 26 -5.38 -2.39 9.08
CA LEU A 26 -4.21 -2.10 8.27
C LEU A 26 -3.08 -1.63 9.18
N ASP A 27 -1.98 -2.36 9.19
CA ASP A 27 -0.81 -2.01 10.00
C ASP A 27 0.26 -1.37 9.12
N PHE A 28 0.67 -0.15 9.45
CA PHE A 28 1.81 0.46 8.77
C PHE A 28 3.08 0.15 9.56
N ARG A 29 3.88 -0.80 9.07
CA ARG A 29 5.18 -1.15 9.68
C ARG A 29 6.39 -0.66 8.89
N GLN A 30 6.20 -0.40 7.60
CA GLN A 30 7.26 -0.03 6.67
C GLN A 30 6.77 0.97 5.63
N ALA A 31 7.72 1.63 4.99
CA ALA A 31 7.50 2.57 3.91
C ALA A 31 8.56 2.39 2.84
N LEU A 32 8.19 2.70 1.60
CA LEU A 32 9.12 2.81 0.49
C LEU A 32 9.82 4.17 0.57
N HIS A 33 11.14 4.14 0.67
CA HIS A 33 12.02 5.30 0.66
C HIS A 33 12.74 5.37 -0.68
N GLU A 34 13.23 6.56 -1.00
CA GLU A 34 14.00 6.82 -2.21
C GLU A 34 15.19 7.69 -1.84
N THR A 35 16.40 7.18 -2.00
CA THR A 35 17.66 7.90 -1.70
C THR A 35 18.61 7.66 -2.87
N GLY A 36 19.18 8.73 -3.43
CA GLY A 36 20.12 8.60 -4.56
C GLY A 36 19.55 7.97 -5.83
N GLY A 37 18.22 7.92 -5.99
CA GLY A 37 17.55 7.26 -7.13
C GLY A 37 17.26 5.77 -6.93
N GLU A 38 17.67 5.21 -5.79
CA GLU A 38 17.38 3.84 -5.38
C GLU A 38 16.17 3.79 -4.47
N LEU A 39 15.33 2.78 -4.67
CA LEU A 39 14.15 2.52 -3.86
C LEU A 39 14.44 1.39 -2.89
N TYR A 40 14.07 1.59 -1.62
CA TYR A 40 14.24 0.57 -0.59
C TYR A 40 13.10 0.63 0.42
N LEU A 41 12.76 -0.52 0.99
CA LEU A 41 11.84 -0.61 2.12
C LEU A 41 12.59 -0.29 3.40
N GLY A 42 11.99 0.53 4.24
CA GLY A 42 12.56 0.88 5.53
C GLY A 42 11.47 1.11 6.56
N ALA A 43 11.84 0.98 7.83
CA ALA A 43 10.94 1.27 8.93
C ALA A 43 10.37 2.69 8.82
N LEU A 44 9.18 2.87 9.36
CA LEU A 44 8.63 4.21 9.56
C LEU A 44 9.60 5.00 10.45
N LYS A 45 9.90 6.25 10.07
CA LYS A 45 10.72 7.17 10.88
C LYS A 45 10.07 7.52 12.23
N THR A 46 8.86 7.02 12.52
CA THR A 46 8.09 7.24 13.74
C THR A 46 7.52 5.92 14.21
N ASP A 47 7.36 5.77 15.53
CA ASP A 47 7.01 4.54 16.24
C ASP A 47 5.90 3.72 15.54
N PRO A 48 6.21 2.47 15.09
CA PRO A 48 5.25 1.57 14.45
C PRO A 48 4.03 1.23 15.32
N ALA A 49 4.15 1.36 16.64
CA ALA A 49 3.08 1.01 17.59
C ALA A 49 1.82 1.89 17.47
N LEU A 50 1.88 3.00 16.74
CA LEU A 50 0.81 4.01 16.68
C LEU A 50 -0.04 4.01 15.40
N ARG A 51 0.18 3.10 14.44
CA ARG A 51 -0.45 3.21 13.09
C ARG A 51 -1.18 1.97 12.60
N THR A 52 -2.02 1.39 13.45
CA THR A 52 -3.12 0.52 12.96
C THR A 52 -4.29 1.40 12.54
N LEU A 53 -4.72 1.29 11.29
CA LEU A 53 -5.93 1.96 10.79
C LEU A 53 -7.05 0.97 10.55
N SER A 54 -8.25 1.32 10.99
CA SER A 54 -9.46 0.61 10.58
C SER A 54 -9.78 0.91 9.11
N LEU A 55 -10.04 -0.13 8.34
CA LEU A 55 -10.44 -0.07 6.94
C LEU A 55 -11.96 0.07 6.84
N SER A 56 -12.42 1.08 6.11
CA SER A 56 -13.83 1.12 5.71
C SER A 56 -14.16 -0.04 4.76
N LYS A 57 -15.44 -0.43 4.66
CA LYS A 57 -15.91 -1.41 3.67
C LYS A 57 -15.47 -1.05 2.24
N SER A 58 -15.45 0.24 1.91
CA SER A 58 -15.04 0.72 0.59
C SER A 58 -13.54 0.56 0.33
N ALA A 59 -12.70 0.67 1.37
CA ALA A 59 -11.27 0.42 1.30
C ALA A 59 -10.98 -1.08 1.13
N VAL A 60 -11.67 -1.94 1.90
CA VAL A 60 -11.59 -3.41 1.76
C VAL A 60 -11.91 -3.83 0.32
N GLN A 61 -13.00 -3.30 -0.26
CA GLN A 61 -13.37 -3.61 -1.64
C GLN A 61 -12.34 -3.10 -2.67
N ALA A 62 -11.70 -1.97 -2.39
CA ALA A 62 -10.64 -1.46 -3.25
C ALA A 62 -9.37 -2.33 -3.18
N LEU A 63 -9.00 -2.80 -1.99
CA LEU A 63 -7.89 -3.74 -1.80
C LEU A 63 -8.18 -5.09 -2.46
N LYS A 64 -9.38 -5.65 -2.34
CA LYS A 64 -9.77 -6.88 -3.06
C LYS A 64 -9.59 -6.75 -4.57
N ARG A 65 -10.05 -5.65 -5.17
CA ARG A 65 -9.85 -5.37 -6.61
C ARG A 65 -8.38 -5.23 -6.97
N GLN A 66 -7.59 -4.57 -6.11
CA GLN A 66 -6.15 -4.44 -6.31
C GLN A 66 -5.47 -5.81 -6.36
N ARG A 67 -5.84 -6.74 -5.46
CA ARG A 67 -5.31 -8.11 -5.45
C ARG A 67 -5.63 -8.87 -6.73
N ILE A 68 -6.87 -8.77 -7.21
CA ILE A 68 -7.29 -9.38 -8.48
C ILE A 68 -6.45 -8.84 -9.64
N ARG A 69 -6.32 -7.51 -9.74
CA ARG A 69 -5.51 -6.87 -10.77
C ARG A 69 -4.05 -7.32 -10.74
N GLN A 70 -3.46 -7.45 -9.56
CA GLN A 70 -2.09 -7.97 -9.41
C GLN A 70 -1.96 -9.39 -9.92
N MET A 71 -2.96 -10.25 -9.67
CA MET A 71 -2.97 -11.61 -10.20
C MET A 71 -3.08 -11.61 -11.73
N GLU A 72 -3.91 -10.74 -12.31
CA GLU A 72 -4.00 -10.57 -13.76
C GLU A 72 -2.69 -10.06 -14.37
N GLU A 73 -2.03 -9.09 -13.73
CA GLU A 73 -0.73 -8.57 -14.16
C GLU A 73 0.36 -9.64 -14.05
N ARG A 74 0.37 -10.43 -12.97
CA ARG A 74 1.26 -11.59 -12.82
C ARG A 74 1.06 -12.61 -13.93
N LEU A 75 -0.19 -12.95 -14.27
CA LEU A 75 -0.49 -13.88 -15.36
C LEU A 75 -0.06 -13.32 -16.72
N ARG A 76 -0.24 -12.01 -16.94
CA ARG A 76 0.15 -11.33 -18.19
C ARG A 76 1.66 -11.26 -18.37
N VAL A 77 2.39 -10.94 -17.31
CA VAL A 77 3.86 -10.75 -17.34
C VAL A 77 4.61 -12.08 -17.21
N GLY A 78 3.99 -13.09 -16.59
CA GLY A 78 4.56 -14.43 -16.50
C GLY A 78 5.84 -14.47 -15.69
N SER A 79 6.91 -15.02 -16.27
CA SER A 79 8.19 -15.26 -15.59
C SER A 79 8.94 -13.98 -15.18
N GLN A 80 8.62 -12.84 -15.79
CA GLN A 80 9.23 -11.55 -15.43
C GLN A 80 8.57 -10.91 -14.19
N TRP A 81 7.47 -11.48 -13.69
CA TRP A 81 6.81 -10.98 -12.50
C TRP A 81 7.55 -11.39 -11.23
N SER A 82 7.95 -10.41 -10.43
CA SER A 82 8.63 -10.61 -9.16
C SER A 82 8.15 -9.61 -8.10
N ASN A 83 7.50 -10.13 -7.04
CA ASN A 83 7.06 -9.35 -5.88
C ASN A 83 7.54 -10.06 -4.60
N GLN A 84 8.85 -10.00 -4.34
CA GLN A 84 9.48 -10.70 -3.22
C GLN A 84 9.02 -10.15 -1.86
N ASP A 85 8.70 -8.85 -1.82
CA ASP A 85 8.27 -8.15 -0.60
C ASP A 85 6.75 -8.17 -0.38
N ASP A 86 6.01 -8.96 -1.17
CA ASP A 86 4.54 -9.12 -1.10
C ASP A 86 3.76 -7.78 -1.07
N LEU A 87 4.22 -6.81 -1.85
CA LEU A 87 3.66 -5.46 -1.87
C LEU A 87 2.23 -5.44 -2.44
N VAL A 88 1.38 -4.59 -1.87
CA VAL A 88 0.00 -4.32 -2.34
C VAL A 88 -0.01 -3.52 -3.64
N PHE A 89 0.94 -2.59 -3.77
CA PHE A 89 1.06 -1.71 -4.93
C PHE A 89 2.43 -1.89 -5.57
N THR A 90 2.43 -2.49 -6.74
CA THR A 90 3.62 -2.82 -7.51
C THR A 90 3.62 -2.14 -8.86
N ASN A 91 4.80 -2.03 -9.47
CA ASN A 91 4.88 -1.73 -10.90
C ASN A 91 4.38 -2.93 -11.74
N LEU A 92 4.43 -2.79 -13.07
CA LEU A 92 3.94 -3.81 -14.01
C LEU A 92 4.64 -5.17 -13.87
N TYR A 93 5.85 -5.20 -13.30
CA TYR A 93 6.67 -6.40 -13.12
C TYR A 93 6.66 -6.92 -11.68
N GLY A 94 5.81 -6.38 -10.80
CA GLY A 94 5.74 -6.81 -9.40
C GLY A 94 6.71 -6.10 -8.45
N GLY A 95 7.62 -5.27 -8.96
CA GLY A 95 8.61 -4.56 -8.15
C GLY A 95 8.10 -3.23 -7.60
N PHE A 96 9.01 -2.44 -7.02
CA PHE A 96 8.66 -1.17 -6.39
C PHE A 96 7.97 -0.19 -7.33
N LEU A 97 6.92 0.43 -6.79
CA LEU A 97 6.19 1.50 -7.43
C LEU A 97 6.98 2.81 -7.35
N ARG A 98 7.64 3.22 -8.44
CA ARG A 98 8.18 4.58 -8.54
C ARG A 98 7.04 5.59 -8.40
N ARG A 99 7.34 6.77 -7.84
CA ARG A 99 6.38 7.85 -7.55
C ARG A 99 5.75 8.54 -8.80
N THR A 100 5.50 7.83 -9.89
CA THR A 100 4.91 8.36 -11.13
C THR A 100 3.38 8.54 -11.04
N ASN A 101 2.85 9.47 -11.85
CA ASN A 101 1.47 9.98 -11.70
C ASN A 101 0.36 8.95 -11.96
N SER A 102 0.57 7.97 -12.84
CA SER A 102 -0.47 6.98 -13.21
C SER A 102 -0.82 6.02 -12.08
N GLN A 103 0.18 5.59 -11.30
CA GLN A 103 -0.01 4.59 -10.24
C GLN A 103 -0.49 5.21 -8.92
N ARG A 104 -0.38 6.53 -8.76
CA ARG A 104 -0.97 7.28 -7.63
C ARG A 104 -2.49 7.23 -7.58
N ARG A 105 -3.18 6.91 -8.68
CA ARG A 105 -4.64 7.00 -8.75
C ARG A 105 -5.32 5.93 -7.90
N ASP A 106 -4.87 4.69 -7.99
CA ASP A 106 -5.41 3.58 -7.19
C ASP A 106 -4.98 3.69 -5.74
N LEU A 107 -3.72 4.06 -5.51
CA LEU A 107 -3.20 4.38 -4.18
C LEU A 107 -4.04 5.45 -3.48
N ARG A 108 -4.28 6.60 -4.15
CA ARG A 108 -5.15 7.67 -3.64
C ARG A 108 -6.57 7.20 -3.42
N ARG A 109 -7.09 6.32 -4.27
CA ARG A 109 -8.46 5.81 -4.15
C ARG A 109 -8.61 4.91 -2.93
N VAL A 110 -7.62 4.07 -2.62
CA VAL A 110 -7.60 3.26 -1.40
C VAL A 110 -7.41 4.15 -0.17
N ILE A 111 -6.42 5.06 -0.17
CA ILE A 111 -6.15 5.99 0.96
C ILE A 111 -7.35 6.91 1.24
N LYS A 112 -7.95 7.51 0.21
CA LYS A 112 -9.13 8.39 0.36
C LYS A 112 -10.32 7.63 0.94
N ARG A 113 -10.47 6.35 0.58
CA ARG A 113 -11.53 5.46 1.07
C ARG A 113 -11.23 4.86 2.44
N ALA A 114 -9.97 4.79 2.84
CA ALA A 114 -9.55 4.40 4.18
C ALA A 114 -9.78 5.51 5.23
N ARG A 115 -10.19 6.72 4.82
CA ARG A 115 -10.74 7.69 5.78
C ARG A 115 -11.98 7.08 6.43
N ILE A 116 -12.01 7.13 7.77
CA ILE A 116 -13.08 6.75 8.71
C ILE A 116 -12.89 5.28 9.20
N ALA A 117 -12.60 5.00 10.48
CA ALA A 117 -12.83 5.73 11.73
C ALA A 117 -11.59 5.73 12.66
N MET A 118 -11.35 6.84 13.36
CA MET A 118 -10.50 6.81 14.56
C MET A 118 -11.28 6.14 15.69
N PRO A 119 -10.67 5.26 16.51
CA PRO A 119 -11.22 4.97 17.82
C PRO A 119 -11.21 6.27 18.63
N ARG A 120 -12.39 6.73 19.06
CA ARG A 120 -12.49 7.81 20.04
C ARG A 120 -11.85 7.29 21.33
N SER A 121 -10.77 7.93 21.75
CA SER A 121 -10.38 8.00 23.16
C SER A 121 -10.87 9.33 23.68
#